data_AF-A0A103T1T0-F1
#
_entry.id   AF-A0A103T1T0-F1
#
_cell.length_a   1.000
_cell.length_b   1.000
_cell.length_c   1.000
_cell.angle_alpha   90.00
_cell.angle_beta   90.00
_cell.angle_gamma   90.00
#
_symmetry.space_group_name_H-M   'P 1'
#
loop_
_entity.id
_entity.type
_entity.pdbx_description
1 polymer ?
#
loop_
_entity_poly.entity_id
_entity_poly.type
_entity_poly.pdbx_seq_one_letter_code
_entity_poly.pdbx_strand_id
1 'polypeptide(L)'
;MGKLDYNNCVAIHQLEWNTMQQWYVDFDMGRFGMSNTTSLLVSYYLAAASVFEPERSIDRIAWAKTTTLLNAISSFFDSLQLSIEHRKDFVDKFRNKPSSLRTLHELALDTLMACGRDIHPQIPHACRKLWERWLTRWQGGGDATEEQAELMVQTISMIDGRWTSKELLAHPQYQRISTVTNNLCHEISQSHKSKENRITCFDSETANATIECRMQELVQHVLSRSPDDLDRDLRQTFLAVAKTFFYKAYYDTDTINVHITKVLFETVL
;
A
#
# COMPACT_ATOMS: atom_id res chain seq x y z
N MET A 1 -27.72 13.02 -10.41
CA MET A 1 -27.03 11.73 -10.52
C MET A 1 -25.64 11.87 -9.89
N GLY A 2 -24.64 12.46 -10.54
CA GLY A 2 -23.26 12.55 -9.99
C GLY A 2 -23.10 13.10 -8.57
N LYS A 3 -23.82 14.16 -8.17
CA LYS A 3 -23.77 14.67 -6.78
C LYS A 3 -24.30 13.69 -5.74
N LEU A 4 -25.40 13.00 -6.08
CA LEU A 4 -26.03 12.01 -5.21
C LEU A 4 -25.12 10.78 -5.07
N ASP A 5 -24.59 10.30 -6.19
CA ASP A 5 -23.67 9.15 -6.20
C ASP A 5 -22.41 9.45 -5.38
N TYR A 6 -21.85 10.65 -5.53
CA TYR A 6 -20.73 11.12 -4.72
C TYR A 6 -21.05 11.13 -3.22
N ASN A 7 -22.15 11.75 -2.82
CA ASN A 7 -22.54 11.84 -1.41
C ASN A 7 -22.83 10.46 -0.80
N ASN A 8 -23.34 9.51 -1.59
CA ASN A 8 -23.52 8.12 -1.16
C ASN A 8 -22.17 7.45 -0.86
N CYS A 9 -21.17 7.62 -1.72
CA CYS A 9 -19.81 7.12 -1.47
C CYS A 9 -19.21 7.74 -0.20
N VAL A 10 -19.30 9.07 -0.04
CA VAL A 10 -18.79 9.79 1.13
C VAL A 10 -19.39 9.24 2.43
N ALA A 11 -20.70 9.00 2.48
CA ALA A 11 -21.36 8.47 3.67
C ALA A 11 -20.81 7.08 4.07
N ILE A 12 -20.52 6.22 3.09
CA ILE A 12 -19.92 4.91 3.32
C ILE A 12 -18.47 5.06 3.78
N HIS A 13 -17.71 5.94 3.13
CA HIS A 13 -16.30 6.18 3.49
C HIS A 13 -16.16 6.70 4.92
N GLN A 14 -17.10 7.53 5.39
CA GLN A 14 -17.12 8.02 6.77
C GLN A 14 -17.41 6.89 7.79
N LEU A 15 -18.31 5.97 7.48
CA LEU A 15 -18.58 4.81 8.34
C LEU A 15 -17.38 3.88 8.44
N GLU A 16 -16.72 3.63 7.31
CA GLU A 16 -15.48 2.86 7.25
C GLU A 16 -14.35 3.54 8.01
N TRP A 17 -14.22 4.87 7.88
CA TRP A 17 -13.23 5.65 8.61
C TRP A 17 -13.35 5.47 10.13
N ASN A 18 -14.58 5.52 10.67
CA ASN A 18 -14.82 5.26 12.09
C ASN A 18 -14.34 3.85 12.51
N THR A 19 -14.60 2.85 11.67
CA THR A 19 -14.16 1.46 11.90
C THR A 19 -12.64 1.32 11.82
N MET A 20 -11.99 2.05 10.91
CA MET A 20 -10.55 2.09 10.75
C MET A 20 -9.86 2.74 11.95
N GLN A 21 -10.42 3.82 12.51
CA GLN A 21 -9.92 4.44 13.73
C GLN A 21 -10.00 3.48 14.92
N GLN A 22 -11.12 2.76 15.07
CA GLN A 22 -11.24 1.75 16.13
C GLN A 22 -10.21 0.63 15.97
N TRP A 23 -10.06 0.10 14.74
CA TRP A 23 -9.02 -0.90 14.44
C TRP A 23 -7.62 -0.41 14.83
N TYR A 24 -7.29 0.85 14.55
CA TYR A 24 -5.99 1.43 14.87
C TYR A 24 -5.67 1.45 16.37
N VAL A 25 -6.68 1.79 17.18
CA VAL A 25 -6.60 1.80 18.65
C VAL A 25 -6.50 0.37 19.18
N ASP A 26 -7.35 -0.54 18.70
CA ASP A 26 -7.36 -1.94 19.13
C ASP A 26 -6.05 -2.68 18.77
N PHE A 27 -5.42 -2.27 17.67
CA PHE A 27 -4.11 -2.74 17.24
C PHE A 27 -2.97 -2.21 18.11
N ASP A 28 -3.20 -1.16 18.90
CA ASP A 28 -2.20 -0.49 19.73
C ASP A 28 -1.01 0.03 18.89
N MET A 29 -1.33 0.69 17.76
CA MET A 29 -0.33 1.24 16.83
C MET A 29 0.66 2.21 17.48
N GLY A 30 0.26 2.83 18.61
CA GLY A 30 1.13 3.68 19.42
C GLY A 30 2.41 2.97 19.89
N ARG A 31 2.38 1.65 20.11
CA ARG A 31 3.57 0.85 20.47
C ARG A 31 4.66 0.85 19.40
N PHE A 32 4.31 1.18 18.17
CA PHE A 32 5.22 1.18 17.02
C PHE A 32 5.62 2.59 16.59
N GLY A 33 5.48 3.58 17.48
CA GLY A 33 5.79 4.98 17.18
C GLY A 33 4.72 5.71 16.37
N MET A 34 3.58 5.06 16.13
CA MET A 34 2.50 5.55 15.27
C MET A 34 1.33 6.07 16.15
N SER A 35 1.61 7.02 17.05
CA SER A 35 0.64 7.49 18.04
C SER A 35 -0.45 8.42 17.49
N ASN A 36 -0.21 9.07 16.35
CA ASN A 36 -1.22 9.85 15.64
C ASN A 36 -1.89 9.04 14.53
N THR A 37 -3.13 9.38 14.18
CA THR A 37 -3.88 8.71 13.10
C THR A 37 -3.61 9.32 11.73
N THR A 38 -2.67 10.26 11.59
CA THR A 38 -2.43 10.97 10.33
C THR A 38 -1.99 10.03 9.21
N SER A 39 -1.05 9.12 9.50
CA SER A 39 -0.59 8.13 8.51
C SER A 39 -1.71 7.17 8.09
N LEU A 40 -2.57 6.78 9.03
CA LEU A 40 -3.77 6.00 8.75
C LEU A 40 -4.76 6.78 7.89
N LEU A 41 -5.04 8.04 8.22
CA LEU A 41 -5.99 8.88 7.49
C LEU A 41 -5.55 9.09 6.04
N VAL A 42 -4.27 9.39 5.83
CA VAL A 42 -3.70 9.50 4.48
C VAL A 42 -3.79 8.16 3.74
N SER A 43 -3.47 7.05 4.39
CA SER A 43 -3.55 5.71 3.77
C SER A 43 -4.99 5.35 3.36
N TYR A 44 -5.96 5.66 4.23
CA TYR A 44 -7.38 5.44 3.96
C TYR A 44 -7.90 6.36 2.85
N TYR A 45 -7.54 7.64 2.89
CA TYR A 45 -7.88 8.60 1.83
C TYR A 45 -7.37 8.16 0.46
N LEU A 46 -6.10 7.76 0.36
CA LEU A 46 -5.51 7.32 -0.91
C LEU A 46 -6.20 6.06 -1.46
N ALA A 47 -6.56 5.12 -0.58
CA ALA A 47 -7.35 3.95 -0.96
C ALA A 47 -8.75 4.36 -1.43
N ALA A 48 -9.43 5.23 -0.69
CA ALA A 48 -10.79 5.67 -0.98
C ALA A 48 -10.92 6.52 -2.24
N ALA A 49 -9.93 7.37 -2.53
CA ALA A 49 -9.87 8.13 -3.77
C ALA A 49 -9.54 7.24 -4.99
N SER A 50 -8.92 6.08 -4.78
CA SER A 50 -8.52 5.15 -5.86
C SER A 50 -9.56 4.08 -6.16
N VAL A 51 -10.29 3.62 -5.13
CA VAL A 51 -11.30 2.57 -5.19
C VAL A 51 -12.54 3.09 -4.45
N PHE A 52 -13.26 4.03 -5.05
CA PHE A 52 -14.31 4.78 -4.37
C PHE A 52 -15.65 4.05 -4.32
N GLU A 53 -15.83 3.01 -5.14
CA GLU A 53 -17.11 2.33 -5.31
C GLU A 53 -17.60 1.68 -4.00
N PRO A 54 -18.87 1.87 -3.60
CA PRO A 54 -19.45 1.30 -2.38
C PRO A 54 -19.18 -0.19 -2.20
N GLU A 55 -19.33 -0.96 -3.26
CA GLU A 55 -19.19 -2.43 -3.31
C GLU A 55 -17.76 -2.92 -3.11
N ARG A 56 -16.76 -2.04 -3.26
CA ARG A 56 -15.34 -2.35 -3.11
C ARG A 56 -14.77 -1.92 -1.75
N SER A 57 -15.62 -1.89 -0.72
CA SER A 57 -15.26 -1.58 0.67
C SER A 57 -14.09 -2.41 1.17
N ILE A 58 -14.11 -3.71 0.90
CA ILE A 58 -13.10 -4.64 1.37
C ILE A 58 -11.72 -4.29 0.76
N ASP A 59 -11.67 -4.01 -0.55
CA ASP A 59 -10.43 -3.61 -1.24
C ASP A 59 -9.83 -2.35 -0.64
N ARG A 60 -10.66 -1.33 -0.36
CA ARG A 60 -10.19 -0.09 0.28
C ARG A 60 -9.62 -0.34 1.67
N ILE A 61 -10.36 -1.07 2.50
CA ILE A 61 -9.97 -1.33 3.89
C ILE A 61 -8.66 -2.13 3.91
N ALA A 62 -8.56 -3.14 3.07
CA ALA A 62 -7.36 -3.95 2.90
C ALA A 62 -6.16 -3.14 2.44
N TRP A 63 -6.34 -2.31 1.42
CA TRP A 63 -5.32 -1.38 0.94
C TRP A 63 -4.84 -0.50 2.09
N ALA A 64 -5.75 0.24 2.73
CA ALA A 64 -5.42 1.21 3.76
C ALA A 64 -4.68 0.57 4.95
N LYS A 65 -5.12 -0.60 5.40
CA LYS A 65 -4.45 -1.36 6.47
C LYS A 65 -3.06 -1.83 6.04
N THR A 66 -2.93 -2.37 4.83
CA THR A 66 -1.65 -2.81 4.27
C THR A 66 -0.64 -1.67 4.21
N THR A 67 -1.04 -0.52 3.66
CA THR A 67 -0.18 0.67 3.60
C THR A 67 0.18 1.18 4.98
N THR A 68 -0.76 1.20 5.93
CA THR A 68 -0.51 1.61 7.31
C THR A 68 0.52 0.70 8.00
N LEU A 69 0.40 -0.62 7.83
CA LEU A 69 1.34 -1.60 8.37
C LEU A 69 2.73 -1.48 7.76
N LEU A 70 2.81 -1.28 6.44
CA LEU A 70 4.08 -1.05 5.75
C LEU A 70 4.78 0.20 6.29
N ASN A 71 4.05 1.31 6.42
CA ASN A 71 4.58 2.55 6.99
C ASN A 71 5.04 2.35 8.45
N ALA A 72 4.29 1.59 9.24
CA ALA A 72 4.65 1.29 10.64
C ALA A 72 5.93 0.45 10.72
N ILE A 73 6.09 -0.56 9.86
CA ILE A 73 7.33 -1.37 9.79
C ILE A 73 8.49 -0.48 9.38
N SER A 74 8.39 0.26 8.28
CA SER A 74 9.46 1.15 7.82
C SER A 74 9.86 2.15 8.91
N SER A 75 8.88 2.83 9.51
CA SER A 75 9.12 3.84 10.55
C SER A 75 9.74 3.24 11.82
N PHE A 76 9.27 2.07 12.27
CA PHE A 76 9.82 1.40 13.44
C PHE A 76 11.29 1.04 13.25
N PHE A 77 11.67 0.52 12.08
CA PHE A 77 13.06 0.13 11.81
C PHE A 77 13.97 1.33 11.51
N ASP A 78 13.46 2.35 10.81
CA ASP A 78 14.20 3.59 10.52
C ASP A 78 14.47 4.40 11.79
N SER A 79 13.46 4.54 12.67
CA SER A 79 13.56 5.32 13.91
C SER A 79 14.54 4.72 14.93
N LEU A 80 14.62 3.39 14.99
CA LEU A 80 15.48 2.68 15.92
C LEU A 80 16.90 2.42 15.36
N GLN A 81 17.21 2.87 14.13
CA GLN A 81 18.46 2.59 13.41
C GLN A 81 18.84 1.10 13.47
N LEU A 82 17.83 0.23 13.40
CA LEU A 82 18.02 -1.19 13.65
C LEU A 82 18.86 -1.83 12.55
N SER A 83 19.91 -2.54 12.97
CA SER A 83 20.80 -3.25 12.07
C SER A 83 20.10 -4.39 11.30
N ILE A 84 20.79 -4.91 10.28
CA ILE A 84 20.31 -6.05 9.47
C ILE A 84 20.02 -7.28 10.36
N GLU A 85 20.76 -7.45 11.45
CA GLU A 85 20.54 -8.54 12.42
C GLU A 85 19.17 -8.44 13.11
N HIS A 86 18.70 -7.23 13.42
CA HIS A 86 17.38 -7.01 13.99
C HIS A 86 16.27 -7.28 12.97
N ARG A 87 16.50 -6.92 11.68
CA ARG A 87 15.58 -7.30 10.60
C ARG A 87 15.52 -8.82 10.46
N LYS A 88 16.67 -9.50 10.52
CA LYS A 88 16.76 -10.96 10.47
C LYS A 88 16.01 -11.64 11.61
N ASP A 89 16.22 -11.18 12.85
CA ASP A 89 15.48 -11.68 14.01
C ASP A 89 13.96 -11.45 13.86
N PHE A 90 13.55 -10.31 13.30
CA PHE A 90 12.14 -10.05 12.99
C PHE A 90 11.56 -11.04 11.98
N VAL A 91 12.25 -11.30 10.87
CA VAL A 91 11.79 -12.25 9.84
C VAL A 91 11.84 -13.70 10.34
N ASP A 92 12.87 -14.08 11.09
CA ASP A 92 12.97 -15.42 11.69
C ASP A 92 11.84 -15.67 12.69
N LYS A 93 11.47 -14.65 13.49
CA LYS A 93 10.28 -14.71 14.35
C LYS A 93 9.00 -14.81 13.54
N PHE A 94 8.89 -14.05 12.43
CA PHE A 94 7.73 -14.11 11.53
C PHE A 94 7.50 -15.53 10.98
N ARG A 95 8.58 -16.25 10.67
CA ARG A 95 8.54 -17.60 10.10
C ARG A 95 8.21 -18.67 11.16
N ASN A 96 8.85 -18.61 12.32
CA ASN A 96 9.03 -19.78 13.19
C ASN A 96 8.11 -19.87 14.43
N LYS A 97 7.29 -18.86 14.78
CA LYS A 97 6.43 -18.93 15.97
C LYS A 97 5.00 -18.42 15.74
N PRO A 98 3.97 -19.18 16.18
CA PRO A 98 2.72 -18.63 16.68
C PRO A 98 2.74 -18.75 18.22
N SER A 99 3.27 -17.78 18.97
CA SER A 99 2.94 -17.64 20.43
C SER A 99 3.76 -16.60 21.22
N SER A 100 2.98 -15.79 21.95
CA SER A 100 3.12 -15.34 23.34
C SER A 100 3.66 -13.94 23.62
N LEU A 101 4.07 -13.19 22.61
CA LEU A 101 4.30 -11.75 22.74
C LEU A 101 3.59 -11.06 21.58
N ARG A 102 2.51 -10.32 21.88
CA ARG A 102 1.82 -9.41 20.95
C ARG A 102 2.86 -8.43 20.38
N THR A 103 3.49 -8.84 19.29
CA THR A 103 4.52 -8.12 18.55
C THR A 103 3.88 -7.56 17.29
N LEU A 104 4.51 -6.57 16.65
CA LEU A 104 4.07 -6.04 15.35
C LEU A 104 3.75 -7.16 14.35
N HIS A 105 4.50 -8.26 14.44
CA HIS A 105 4.30 -9.48 13.70
C HIS A 105 2.91 -10.13 13.88
N GLU A 106 2.53 -10.47 15.12
CA GLU A 106 1.26 -11.14 15.43
C GLU A 106 0.07 -10.24 15.10
N LEU A 107 0.20 -8.93 15.35
CA LEU A 107 -0.83 -7.94 15.09
C LEU A 107 -1.01 -7.67 13.58
N ALA A 108 0.08 -7.51 12.82
CA ALA A 108 0.03 -7.37 11.36
C ALA A 108 -0.59 -8.62 10.72
N LEU A 109 -0.21 -9.81 11.22
CA LEU A 109 -0.81 -11.07 10.80
C LEU A 109 -2.29 -11.12 11.16
N ASP A 110 -2.69 -10.81 12.39
CA ASP A 110 -4.09 -10.78 12.83
C ASP A 110 -4.95 -9.80 12.04
N THR A 111 -4.39 -8.67 11.63
CA THR A 111 -5.05 -7.68 10.76
C THR A 111 -5.24 -8.20 9.35
N LEU A 112 -4.20 -8.78 8.76
CA LEU A 112 -4.27 -9.40 7.43
C LEU A 112 -5.22 -10.61 7.44
N MET A 113 -5.21 -11.40 8.52
CA MET A 113 -6.12 -12.51 8.75
C MET A 113 -7.55 -12.02 8.98
N ALA A 114 -7.77 -10.89 9.69
CA ALA A 114 -9.08 -10.28 9.85
C ALA A 114 -9.67 -9.78 8.53
N CYS A 115 -8.87 -9.19 7.64
CA CYS A 115 -9.35 -8.73 6.33
C CYS A 115 -9.77 -9.86 5.38
N GLY A 116 -9.24 -11.08 5.57
CA GLY A 116 -9.55 -12.25 4.72
C GLY A 116 -10.48 -13.29 5.35
N ARG A 117 -10.76 -13.19 6.65
CA ARG A 117 -11.52 -14.20 7.43
C ARG A 117 -12.95 -14.37 6.92
N ASP A 118 -13.55 -13.30 6.40
CA ASP A 118 -14.95 -13.29 5.95
C ASP A 118 -15.11 -13.63 4.45
N ILE A 119 -14.01 -13.88 3.73
CA ILE A 119 -14.01 -14.03 2.26
C ILE A 119 -13.62 -15.45 1.85
N HIS A 120 -12.50 -15.99 2.35
CA HIS A 120 -12.08 -17.35 2.01
C HIS A 120 -11.03 -17.93 2.99
N PRO A 121 -11.14 -19.21 3.42
CA PRO A 121 -10.26 -19.82 4.42
C PRO A 121 -8.76 -19.83 4.08
N GLN A 122 -8.41 -19.71 2.79
CA GLN A 122 -7.01 -19.76 2.32
C GLN A 122 -6.35 -18.38 2.21
N ILE A 123 -7.11 -17.28 2.24
CA ILE A 123 -6.59 -15.90 2.14
C ILE A 123 -5.59 -15.59 3.26
N PRO A 124 -5.86 -15.92 4.54
CA PRO A 124 -4.91 -15.62 5.61
C PRO A 124 -3.53 -16.28 5.42
N HIS A 125 -3.51 -17.52 4.91
CA HIS A 125 -2.26 -18.22 4.60
C HIS A 125 -1.54 -17.62 3.39
N ALA A 126 -2.27 -17.26 2.33
CA ALA A 126 -1.70 -16.60 1.16
C ALA A 126 -1.12 -15.22 1.48
N CYS A 127 -1.86 -14.40 2.21
CA CYS A 127 -1.39 -13.11 2.73
C CYS A 127 -0.12 -13.29 3.56
N ARG A 128 -0.08 -14.24 4.50
CA ARG A 128 1.12 -14.53 5.29
C ARG A 128 2.32 -14.83 4.40
N LYS A 129 2.15 -15.67 3.38
CA LYS A 129 3.23 -16.05 2.46
C LYS A 129 3.75 -14.87 1.63
N LEU A 130 2.86 -13.97 1.20
CA LEU A 130 3.28 -12.78 0.46
C LEU A 130 4.09 -11.82 1.32
N TRP A 131 3.61 -11.58 2.54
CA TRP A 131 4.32 -10.77 3.51
C TRP A 131 5.65 -11.40 3.90
N GLU A 132 5.72 -12.73 4.07
CA GLU A 132 6.98 -13.45 4.30
C GLU A 132 7.98 -13.21 3.16
N ARG A 133 7.53 -13.29 1.91
CA ARG A 133 8.38 -13.06 0.73
C ARG A 133 8.93 -11.64 0.71
N TRP A 134 8.08 -10.64 0.95
CA TRP A 134 8.51 -9.24 1.00
C TRP A 134 9.49 -9.00 2.16
N LEU A 135 9.16 -9.48 3.36
CA LEU A 135 10.01 -9.38 4.54
C LEU A 135 11.40 -10.01 4.34
N THR A 136 11.46 -11.16 3.67
CA THR A 136 12.73 -11.84 3.36
C THR A 136 13.63 -11.00 2.45
N ARG A 137 13.04 -10.28 1.49
CA ARG A 137 13.79 -9.40 0.59
C ARG A 137 14.24 -8.13 1.32
N TRP A 138 13.36 -7.53 2.10
CA TRP A 138 13.66 -6.38 2.95
C TRP A 138 14.74 -6.67 4.01
N GLN A 139 14.78 -7.90 4.53
CA GLN A 139 15.84 -8.38 5.43
C GLN A 139 17.22 -8.36 4.78
N GLY A 140 17.31 -8.66 3.48
CA GLY A 140 18.58 -8.76 2.73
C GLY A 140 19.30 -7.43 2.49
N GLY A 141 18.79 -6.32 3.04
CA GLY A 141 19.34 -4.97 2.85
C GLY A 141 18.60 -4.12 1.82
N GLY A 142 17.50 -4.60 1.26
CA GLY A 142 16.64 -3.79 0.39
C GLY A 142 16.01 -2.61 1.15
N ASP A 143 15.79 -1.48 0.46
CA ASP A 143 14.97 -0.38 1.00
C ASP A 143 13.56 -0.90 1.27
N ALA A 144 12.90 -0.41 2.33
CA ALA A 144 11.51 -0.79 2.63
C ALA A 144 10.52 -0.36 1.53
N THR A 145 10.95 0.51 0.62
CA THR A 145 10.18 0.91 -0.56
C THR A 145 10.39 -0.02 -1.76
N GLU A 146 11.42 -0.88 -1.74
CA GLU A 146 11.62 -1.92 -2.75
C GLU A 146 10.47 -2.93 -2.63
N GLU A 147 9.78 -3.15 -3.75
CA GLU A 147 8.65 -4.08 -3.89
C GLU A 147 7.40 -3.77 -3.07
N GLN A 148 7.36 -2.63 -2.40
CA GLN A 148 6.20 -2.19 -1.62
C GLN A 148 4.94 -2.12 -2.50
N ALA A 149 5.09 -1.62 -3.74
CA ALA A 149 3.97 -1.48 -4.66
C ALA A 149 3.40 -2.83 -5.10
N GLU A 150 4.24 -3.81 -5.42
CA GLU A 150 3.79 -5.17 -5.74
C GLU A 150 3.06 -5.82 -4.57
N LEU A 151 3.59 -5.71 -3.34
CA LEU A 151 2.93 -6.26 -2.16
C LEU A 151 1.53 -5.65 -1.96
N MET A 152 1.39 -4.33 -2.16
CA MET A 152 0.09 -3.66 -2.12
C MET A 152 -0.85 -4.21 -3.19
N VAL A 153 -0.42 -4.28 -4.45
CA VAL A 153 -1.23 -4.78 -5.57
C VAL A 153 -1.69 -6.23 -5.33
N GLN A 154 -0.79 -7.09 -4.86
CA GLN A 154 -1.14 -8.48 -4.59
C GLN A 154 -2.09 -8.61 -3.41
N THR A 155 -1.92 -7.79 -2.36
CA THR A 155 -2.84 -7.80 -1.21
C THR A 155 -4.24 -7.38 -1.62
N ILE A 156 -4.37 -6.31 -2.41
CA ILE A 156 -5.65 -5.85 -2.96
C ILE A 156 -6.27 -6.94 -3.85
N SER A 157 -5.48 -7.53 -4.75
CA SER A 157 -5.98 -8.53 -5.70
C SER A 157 -6.47 -9.80 -5.01
N MET A 158 -5.72 -10.31 -4.01
CA MET A 158 -6.14 -11.51 -3.27
C MET A 158 -7.43 -11.31 -2.50
N ILE A 159 -7.67 -10.11 -1.98
CA ILE A 159 -8.82 -9.80 -1.14
C ILE A 159 -10.09 -9.65 -1.99
N ASP A 160 -9.95 -9.18 -3.23
CA ASP A 160 -11.02 -9.18 -4.24
C ASP A 160 -11.24 -10.57 -4.89
N GLY A 161 -10.78 -11.65 -4.24
CA GLY A 161 -10.91 -13.02 -4.74
C GLY A 161 -10.07 -13.35 -5.98
N ARG A 162 -9.32 -12.39 -6.55
CA ARG A 162 -8.37 -12.60 -7.65
C ARG A 162 -7.08 -13.22 -7.10
N TRP A 163 -7.15 -14.53 -6.89
CA TRP A 163 -6.04 -15.32 -6.38
C TRP A 163 -4.81 -15.23 -7.29
N THR A 164 -3.66 -14.86 -6.71
CA THR A 164 -2.39 -14.89 -7.45
C THR A 164 -1.90 -16.33 -7.53
N SER A 165 -2.22 -17.02 -8.63
CA SER A 165 -1.64 -18.33 -8.93
C SER A 165 -0.13 -18.19 -9.20
N LYS A 166 0.63 -19.28 -9.02
CA LYS A 166 2.05 -19.29 -9.42
C LYS A 166 2.22 -18.99 -10.92
N GLU A 167 1.23 -19.36 -11.72
CA GLU A 167 1.19 -19.09 -13.16
C GLU A 167 1.05 -17.59 -13.45
N LEU A 168 0.16 -16.89 -12.74
CA LEU A 168 0.02 -15.44 -12.86
C LEU A 168 1.32 -14.71 -12.50
N LEU A 169 1.98 -15.12 -11.41
CA LEU A 169 3.26 -14.52 -10.99
C LEU A 169 4.42 -14.83 -11.96
N ALA A 170 4.33 -15.95 -12.68
CA ALA A 170 5.28 -16.32 -13.73
C ALA A 170 4.98 -15.65 -15.07
N HIS A 171 3.81 -15.01 -15.22
CA HIS A 171 3.39 -14.40 -16.46
C HIS A 171 4.34 -13.24 -16.86
N PRO A 172 4.88 -13.22 -18.09
CA PRO A 172 5.85 -12.20 -18.50
C PRO A 172 5.33 -10.76 -18.36
N GLN A 173 4.06 -10.53 -18.69
CA GLN A 173 3.46 -9.20 -18.51
C GLN A 173 3.31 -8.83 -17.03
N TYR A 174 3.05 -9.79 -16.14
CA TYR A 174 2.94 -9.55 -14.70
C TYR A 174 4.29 -9.14 -14.14
N GLN A 175 5.35 -9.87 -14.50
CA GLN A 175 6.71 -9.54 -14.10
C GLN A 175 7.11 -8.15 -14.60
N ARG A 176 6.77 -7.82 -15.85
CA ARG A 176 7.09 -6.52 -16.43
C ARG A 176 6.35 -5.37 -15.75
N ILE A 177 5.03 -5.44 -15.62
CA ILE A 177 4.26 -4.37 -14.97
C ILE A 177 4.62 -4.22 -13.49
N SER A 178 4.89 -5.33 -12.79
CA SER A 178 5.36 -5.30 -11.41
C SER A 178 6.72 -4.60 -11.29
N THR A 179 7.67 -4.96 -12.14
CA THR A 179 9.01 -4.35 -12.14
C THR A 179 8.95 -2.85 -12.41
N VAL A 180 8.21 -2.43 -13.44
CA VAL A 180 8.04 -1.00 -13.78
C VAL A 180 7.39 -0.25 -12.61
N THR A 181 6.34 -0.81 -12.01
CA THR A 181 5.62 -0.18 -10.91
C THR A 181 6.49 -0.05 -9.66
N ASN A 182 7.21 -1.10 -9.28
CA ASN A 182 8.12 -1.10 -8.13
C ASN A 182 9.24 -0.07 -8.31
N ASN A 183 9.89 -0.07 -9.49
CA ASN A 183 10.96 0.89 -9.78
C ASN A 183 10.46 2.33 -9.74
N LEU A 184 9.29 2.60 -10.34
CA LEU A 184 8.65 3.92 -10.30
C LEU A 184 8.36 4.36 -8.85
N CYS A 185 7.73 3.51 -8.05
CA CYS A 185 7.37 3.84 -6.67
C CYS A 185 8.60 4.03 -5.79
N HIS A 186 9.66 3.25 -6.02
CA HIS A 186 10.93 3.37 -5.34
C HIS A 186 11.61 4.71 -5.67
N GLU A 187 11.75 5.07 -6.95
CA GLU A 187 12.35 6.33 -7.38
C GLU A 187 11.58 7.55 -6.88
N ILE A 188 10.24 7.49 -6.90
CA ILE A 188 9.38 8.52 -6.32
C ILE A 188 9.66 8.68 -4.82
N SER A 189 9.74 7.57 -4.10
CA SER A 189 9.95 7.58 -2.65
C SER A 189 11.35 8.11 -2.28
N GLN A 190 12.39 7.73 -3.02
CA GLN A 190 13.74 8.26 -2.83
C GLN A 190 13.83 9.76 -3.12
N SER A 191 13.21 10.20 -4.21
CA SER A 191 13.17 11.62 -4.58
C SER A 191 12.42 12.48 -3.56
N HIS A 192 11.44 11.91 -2.88
CA HIS A 192 10.74 12.58 -1.77
C HIS A 192 11.61 12.68 -0.51
N LYS A 193 12.24 11.57 -0.09
CA LYS A 193 13.15 11.53 1.08
C LYS A 193 14.31 12.54 0.92
N SER A 194 14.86 12.70 -0.28
CA SER A 194 15.95 13.65 -0.53
C SER A 194 15.51 15.11 -0.42
N LYS A 195 14.29 15.44 -0.87
CA LYS A 195 13.69 16.79 -0.72
C LYS A 195 13.50 17.17 0.75
N GLU A 196 13.03 16.25 1.59
CA GLU A 196 12.86 16.48 3.03
C GLU A 196 14.20 16.71 3.75
N ASN A 197 15.26 16.02 3.34
CA ASN A 197 16.58 16.08 3.99
C ASN A 197 17.47 17.27 3.56
N ARG A 198 17.00 18.17 2.67
CA ARG A 198 17.75 19.35 2.16
C ARG A 198 19.19 19.07 1.67
N ILE A 199 19.50 17.86 1.23
CA ILE A 199 20.78 17.58 0.57
C ILE A 199 20.62 17.97 -0.90
N THR A 200 21.35 18.99 -1.33
CA THR A 200 21.34 19.58 -2.68
C THR A 200 21.36 18.52 -3.77
N CYS A 201 20.30 18.51 -4.59
CA CYS A 201 20.11 17.56 -5.68
C CYS A 201 21.16 17.75 -6.77
N PHE A 202 21.81 16.65 -7.16
CA PHE A 202 22.16 16.46 -8.57
C PHE A 202 20.85 16.45 -9.37
N ASP A 203 20.67 17.46 -10.21
CA ASP A 203 19.62 17.71 -11.21
C ASP A 203 18.21 17.14 -10.97
N SER A 204 17.32 17.98 -10.44
CA SER A 204 15.89 17.71 -10.30
C SER A 204 15.17 17.41 -11.62
N GLU A 205 15.73 17.83 -12.76
CA GLU A 205 15.14 17.60 -14.08
C GLU A 205 15.31 16.15 -14.54
N THR A 206 16.47 15.53 -14.30
CA THR A 206 16.73 14.14 -14.74
C THR A 206 15.93 13.13 -13.94
N ALA A 207 15.78 13.34 -12.61
CA ALA A 207 14.95 12.49 -11.77
C ALA A 207 13.47 12.59 -12.16
N ASN A 208 12.96 13.81 -12.40
CA ASN A 208 11.58 14.01 -12.84
C ASN A 208 11.32 13.40 -14.23
N ALA A 209 12.25 13.54 -15.17
CA ALA A 209 12.16 12.92 -16.49
C ALA A 209 12.14 11.38 -16.40
N THR A 210 12.90 10.79 -15.47
CA THR A 210 12.90 9.34 -15.26
C THR A 210 11.55 8.86 -14.71
N ILE A 211 10.98 9.57 -13.72
CA ILE A 211 9.65 9.29 -13.18
C ILE A 211 8.58 9.39 -14.27
N GLU A 212 8.64 10.42 -15.11
CA GLU A 212 7.70 10.60 -16.22
C GLU A 212 7.80 9.45 -17.23
N CYS A 213 9.01 9.09 -17.68
CA CYS A 213 9.25 7.97 -18.60
C CYS A 213 8.68 6.66 -18.05
N ARG A 214 8.89 6.37 -16.76
CA ARG A 214 8.35 5.15 -16.12
C ARG A 214 6.83 5.19 -15.98
N MET A 215 6.25 6.34 -15.67
CA MET A 215 4.79 6.50 -15.65
C MET A 215 4.19 6.26 -17.04
N GLN A 216 4.83 6.78 -18.10
CA GLN A 216 4.43 6.53 -19.47
C GLN A 216 4.52 5.04 -19.84
N GLU A 217 5.62 4.36 -19.48
CA GLU A 217 5.76 2.90 -19.67
C GLU A 217 4.65 2.13 -18.93
N LEU A 218 4.37 2.48 -17.67
CA LEU A 218 3.29 1.85 -16.90
C LEU A 218 1.92 2.03 -17.57
N VAL A 219 1.59 3.26 -18.00
CA VAL A 219 0.33 3.56 -18.68
C VAL A 219 0.21 2.77 -19.99
N GLN A 220 1.30 2.63 -20.75
CA GLN A 220 1.33 1.82 -21.95
C GLN A 220 1.02 0.35 -21.64
N HIS A 221 1.60 -0.24 -20.58
CA HIS A 221 1.30 -1.62 -20.18
C HIS A 221 -0.14 -1.82 -19.70
N VAL A 222 -0.72 -0.82 -19.06
CA VAL A 222 -2.08 -0.87 -18.53
C VAL A 222 -3.13 -0.73 -19.64
N LEU A 223 -2.86 0.08 -20.67
CA LEU A 223 -3.81 0.38 -21.73
C LEU A 223 -3.68 -0.50 -22.99
N SER A 224 -2.50 -1.11 -23.22
CA SER A 224 -2.29 -2.01 -24.37
C SER A 224 -3.26 -3.19 -24.33
N ARG A 225 -3.79 -3.61 -25.49
CA ARG A 225 -4.66 -4.80 -25.59
C ARG A 225 -3.93 -5.92 -26.32
N SER A 226 -3.81 -7.08 -25.71
CA SER A 226 -3.33 -8.36 -26.27
C SER A 226 -4.29 -9.50 -25.90
N PRO A 227 -4.45 -10.54 -26.74
CA PRO A 227 -5.23 -11.72 -26.40
C PRO A 227 -4.70 -12.53 -25.19
N ASP A 228 -3.43 -12.36 -24.82
CA ASP A 228 -2.78 -12.98 -23.65
C ASP A 228 -2.58 -11.95 -22.51
N ASP A 229 -3.50 -11.00 -22.42
CA ASP A 229 -3.41 -9.92 -21.45
C ASP A 229 -3.77 -10.36 -20.04
N LEU A 230 -3.09 -9.74 -19.09
CA LEU A 230 -3.53 -9.72 -17.70
C LEU A 230 -4.94 -9.13 -17.58
N ASP A 231 -5.64 -9.63 -16.56
CA ASP A 231 -6.90 -9.06 -16.10
C ASP A 231 -6.84 -7.52 -16.03
N ARG A 232 -7.88 -6.87 -16.54
CA ARG A 232 -7.92 -5.42 -16.67
C ARG A 232 -7.90 -4.75 -15.30
N ASP A 233 -8.60 -5.31 -14.32
CA ASP A 233 -8.71 -4.72 -12.99
C ASP A 233 -7.39 -4.86 -12.22
N LEU A 234 -6.68 -5.98 -12.41
CA LEU A 234 -5.31 -6.13 -11.92
C LEU A 234 -4.37 -5.06 -12.49
N ARG A 235 -4.41 -4.82 -13.81
CA ARG A 235 -3.59 -3.76 -14.44
C ARG A 235 -3.95 -2.38 -13.92
N GLN A 236 -5.24 -2.08 -13.76
CA GLN A 236 -5.67 -0.81 -13.17
C GLN A 236 -5.24 -0.67 -11.71
N THR A 237 -5.15 -1.77 -10.96
CA THR A 237 -4.65 -1.77 -9.58
C THR A 237 -3.17 -1.35 -9.53
N PHE A 238 -2.33 -1.84 -10.44
CA PHE A 238 -0.93 -1.37 -10.56
C PHE A 238 -0.86 0.15 -10.82
N LEU A 239 -1.65 0.65 -11.75
CA LEU A 239 -1.70 2.09 -12.06
C LEU A 239 -2.21 2.91 -10.87
N ALA A 240 -3.26 2.44 -10.19
CA ALA A 240 -3.82 3.11 -9.03
C ALA A 240 -2.78 3.22 -7.90
N VAL A 241 -2.08 2.12 -7.60
CA VAL A 241 -1.00 2.11 -6.61
C VAL A 241 0.08 3.13 -7.00
N ALA A 242 0.60 3.09 -8.24
CA ALA A 242 1.60 4.05 -8.69
C ALA A 242 1.16 5.52 -8.55
N LYS A 243 -0.10 5.82 -8.89
CA LYS A 243 -0.67 7.16 -8.74
C LYS A 243 -0.70 7.63 -7.30
N THR A 244 -0.96 6.74 -6.33
CA THR A 244 -0.92 7.12 -4.90
C THR A 244 0.47 7.51 -4.42
N PHE A 245 1.52 6.81 -4.89
CA PHE A 245 2.91 7.17 -4.60
C PHE A 245 3.25 8.53 -5.22
N PHE A 246 2.91 8.71 -6.49
CA PHE A 246 3.15 9.98 -7.20
C PHE A 246 2.42 11.15 -6.52
N TYR A 247 1.14 10.99 -6.20
CA TYR A 247 0.34 11.99 -5.52
C TYR A 247 0.96 12.41 -4.18
N LYS A 248 1.36 11.42 -3.35
CA LYS A 248 1.96 11.68 -2.04
C LYS A 248 3.31 12.41 -2.16
N ALA A 249 4.07 12.16 -3.21
CA ALA A 249 5.34 12.83 -3.43
C ALA A 249 5.22 14.21 -4.10
N TYR A 250 4.09 14.47 -4.76
CA TYR A 250 3.84 15.71 -5.49
C TYR A 250 3.23 16.79 -4.60
N TYR A 251 2.25 16.42 -3.77
CA TYR A 251 1.56 17.36 -2.89
C TYR A 251 2.16 17.40 -1.49
N ASP A 252 2.26 18.59 -0.91
CA ASP A 252 2.64 18.77 0.49
C ASP A 252 1.53 18.34 1.45
N THR A 253 1.87 18.21 2.74
CA THR A 253 0.94 17.70 3.77
C THR A 253 -0.29 18.59 3.95
N ASP A 254 -0.15 19.93 3.84
CA ASP A 254 -1.28 20.84 4.02
C ASP A 254 -2.26 20.73 2.85
N THR A 255 -1.74 20.63 1.62
CA THR A 255 -2.57 20.38 0.44
C THR A 255 -3.29 19.04 0.52
N ILE A 256 -2.60 17.97 0.96
CA ILE A 256 -3.22 16.66 1.17
C ILE A 256 -4.35 16.75 2.21
N ASN A 257 -4.17 17.47 3.32
CA ASN A 257 -5.20 17.65 4.34
C ASN A 257 -6.44 18.38 3.82
N VAL A 258 -6.26 19.39 2.95
CA VAL A 258 -7.38 20.06 2.26
C VAL A 258 -8.13 19.07 1.36
N HIS A 259 -7.40 18.25 0.60
CA HIS A 259 -8.02 17.25 -0.26
C HIS A 259 -8.76 16.17 0.54
N ILE A 260 -8.19 15.69 1.66
CA ILE A 260 -8.86 14.76 2.58
C ILE A 260 -10.18 15.34 3.07
N THR A 261 -10.15 16.60 3.54
CA THR A 261 -11.35 17.28 4.05
C THR A 261 -12.45 17.31 3.01
N LYS A 262 -12.12 17.75 1.79
CA LYS A 262 -13.08 17.82 0.69
C LYS A 262 -13.61 16.45 0.25
N VAL A 263 -12.74 15.45 0.18
CA VAL A 263 -13.10 14.16 -0.43
C VAL A 263 -13.78 13.21 0.54
N LEU A 264 -13.42 13.23 1.82
CA LEU A 264 -13.98 12.30 2.82
C LEU A 264 -15.02 12.94 3.74
N PHE A 265 -15.00 14.26 3.92
CA PHE A 265 -15.77 14.90 4.99
C PHE A 265 -16.75 15.99 4.50
N GLU A 266 -16.69 16.40 3.23
CA GLU A 266 -17.62 17.36 2.66
C GLU A 266 -18.58 16.70 1.65
N THR A 267 -19.86 17.07 1.71
CA THR A 267 -20.87 16.67 0.73
C THR A 267 -20.99 17.71 -0.38
N VAL A 268 -21.32 17.27 -1.60
CA VAL A 268 -21.61 18.15 -2.72
C VAL A 268 -23.09 18.58 -2.68
N LEU A 269 -23.32 19.89 -2.55
CA LEU A 269 -24.63 20.55 -2.66
C LEU A 269 -25.05 20.65 -4.11
#